data_AF-A0A2N2PQB2-F1
#
_entry.id   AF-A0A2N2PQB2-F1
#
_cell.length_a   1.000
_cell.length_b   1.000
_cell.length_c   1.000
_cell.angle_alpha   90.00
_cell.angle_beta   90.00
_cell.angle_gamma   90.00
#
_symmetry.space_group_name_H-M   'P 1'
#
loop_
_entity.id
_entity.type
_entity.pdbx_description
1 polymer ?
#
loop_
_entity_poly.entity_id
_entity_poly.type
_entity_poly.pdbx_seq_one_letter_code
_entity_poly.pdbx_strand_id
1 'polypeptide(L)'
;MIALGLDALFRVASGRAKWPAWALPATVAAVLTCANVLLPWQVIAPTYAPPPASATGTQPGDPVALQPGERPLGARFLAAADAPVPVAELVAYELWPETVRPGQALGVTLVWRVLRPLAANYTIGVHLLDANMVKVGEVNVYPGRGAYATTLWRPGDVFRDIYWVPVQREIAQPVLGRVKVALFVDATAQADPAVVGQHLPVTDARGAPLGEAAIFGRFKLAPAQPPAHPPAEPVAGPGLATVGDTIRLAAATWQADQTPVLAGSVFTVTLTWAALGRPPADYQVFVHLD
;
A
#
# COMPACT_ATOMS: atom_id res chain seq x y z
N MET A 1 27.40 -23.36 -11.90
CA MET A 1 28.69 -23.38 -11.18
C MET A 1 28.45 -23.53 -9.67
N ILE A 2 27.83 -24.63 -9.22
CA ILE A 2 27.86 -25.15 -7.83
C ILE A 2 27.64 -26.66 -7.97
N ALA A 3 28.68 -27.38 -8.39
CA ALA A 3 28.72 -28.84 -8.47
C ALA A 3 30.17 -29.27 -8.21
N LEU A 4 30.65 -28.91 -7.02
CA LEU A 4 31.99 -29.25 -6.55
C LEU A 4 31.86 -29.61 -5.07
N GLY A 5 32.12 -30.88 -4.75
CA GLY A 5 32.65 -31.22 -3.41
C GLY A 5 31.94 -32.28 -2.56
N LEU A 6 30.91 -32.99 -3.02
CA LEU A 6 30.33 -34.10 -2.22
C LEU A 6 31.17 -35.40 -2.28
N ASP A 7 31.89 -35.63 -3.39
CA ASP A 7 32.75 -36.83 -3.54
C ASP A 7 34.08 -36.75 -2.78
N ALA A 8 34.53 -35.54 -2.43
CA ALA A 8 35.79 -35.34 -1.71
C ALA A 8 35.68 -35.68 -0.21
N LEU A 9 34.48 -35.60 0.37
CA LEU A 9 34.23 -35.94 1.77
C LEU A 9 34.28 -37.46 2.04
N PHE A 10 34.11 -38.30 1.01
CA PHE A 10 34.12 -39.76 1.18
C PHE A 10 35.48 -40.43 0.98
N ARG A 11 36.49 -39.74 0.45
CA ARG A 11 37.79 -40.37 0.10
C ARG A 11 38.92 -40.21 1.13
N VAL A 12 38.70 -39.49 2.25
CA VAL A 12 39.74 -39.30 3.29
C VAL A 12 39.73 -40.40 4.37
N ALA A 13 38.80 -41.36 4.34
CA ALA A 13 38.71 -42.45 5.33
C ALA A 13 39.15 -43.82 4.75
N SER A 14 40.37 -43.92 4.21
CA SER A 14 40.96 -45.21 3.80
C SER A 14 41.76 -45.91 4.92
N GLY A 15 41.66 -45.43 6.16
CA GLY A 15 41.89 -46.23 7.37
C GLY A 15 40.55 -46.67 7.93
N ARG A 16 40.25 -47.98 7.98
CA ARG A 16 38.97 -48.54 8.47
C ARG A 16 38.77 -48.25 9.97
N ALA A 17 38.40 -47.03 10.32
CA ALA A 17 37.73 -46.75 11.59
C ALA A 17 36.40 -47.51 11.54
N LYS A 18 36.26 -48.56 12.35
CA LYS A 18 34.99 -49.26 12.54
C LYS A 18 34.10 -48.36 13.39
N TRP A 19 33.35 -47.47 12.75
CA TRP A 19 32.38 -46.66 13.47
C TRP A 19 31.32 -47.61 14.05
N PRO A 20 31.03 -47.52 15.35
CA PRO A 20 30.01 -48.38 15.93
C PRO A 20 28.67 -48.04 15.28
N ALA A 21 27.77 -49.04 15.14
CA ALA A 21 26.50 -48.88 14.44
C ALA A 21 25.61 -47.74 15.01
N TRP A 22 25.85 -47.32 16.25
CA TRP A 22 25.16 -46.21 16.90
C TRP A 22 25.70 -44.82 16.51
N ALA A 23 26.88 -44.71 15.90
CA ALA A 23 27.52 -43.41 15.65
C ALA A 23 26.76 -42.58 14.60
N LEU A 24 26.23 -43.20 13.55
CA LEU A 24 25.42 -42.51 12.55
C LEU A 24 24.09 -41.99 13.14
N PRO A 25 23.25 -42.82 13.82
CA PRO A 25 22.03 -42.31 14.43
C PRO A 25 22.29 -41.29 15.54
N ALA A 26 23.37 -41.44 16.33
CA ALA A 26 23.76 -40.44 17.32
C ALA A 26 24.16 -39.10 16.69
N THR A 27 24.87 -39.13 15.56
CA THR A 27 25.25 -37.91 14.82
C THR A 27 24.02 -37.23 14.26
N VAL A 28 23.09 -37.98 13.64
CA VAL A 28 21.82 -37.43 13.14
C VAL A 28 20.99 -36.84 14.28
N ALA A 29 20.86 -37.55 15.41
CA ALA A 29 20.15 -37.06 16.59
C ALA A 29 20.79 -35.78 17.17
N ALA A 30 22.12 -35.72 17.24
CA ALA A 30 22.83 -34.52 17.69
C ALA A 30 22.60 -33.34 16.74
N VAL A 31 22.66 -33.56 15.41
CA VAL A 31 22.39 -32.51 14.42
C VAL A 31 20.95 -32.00 14.52
N LEU A 32 19.96 -32.90 14.62
CA LEU A 32 18.55 -32.50 14.78
C LEU A 32 18.29 -31.79 16.10
N THR A 33 18.96 -32.21 17.18
CA THR A 33 18.87 -31.55 18.50
C THR A 33 19.47 -30.15 18.43
N CYS A 34 20.67 -30.01 17.86
CA CYS A 34 21.28 -28.70 17.65
C CYS A 34 20.42 -27.80 16.76
N ALA A 35 19.84 -28.32 15.69
CA ALA A 35 18.90 -27.57 14.85
C ALA A 35 17.67 -27.12 15.65
N ASN A 36 17.01 -28.01 16.40
CA ASN A 36 15.84 -27.65 17.22
C ASN A 36 16.16 -26.65 18.33
N VAL A 37 17.38 -26.65 18.87
CA VAL A 37 17.80 -25.71 19.91
C VAL A 37 18.24 -24.38 19.32
N LEU A 38 18.95 -24.36 18.19
CA LEU A 38 19.54 -23.14 17.61
C LEU A 38 18.60 -22.40 16.67
N LEU A 39 17.79 -23.09 15.87
CA LEU A 39 16.88 -22.47 14.89
C LEU A 39 15.89 -21.48 15.52
N PRO A 40 15.27 -21.74 16.70
CA PRO A 40 14.39 -20.78 17.35
C PRO A 40 15.04 -19.42 17.60
N TRP A 41 16.32 -19.38 17.97
CA TRP A 41 17.00 -18.14 18.36
C TRP A 41 17.72 -17.47 17.19
N GLN A 42 18.29 -18.25 16.27
CA GLN A 42 19.09 -17.71 15.17
C GLN A 42 18.28 -17.37 13.92
N VAL A 43 17.14 -18.04 13.70
CA VAL A 43 16.35 -17.90 12.47
C VAL A 43 14.94 -17.43 12.76
N ILE A 44 14.24 -18.08 13.70
CA ILE A 44 12.83 -17.80 13.97
C ILE A 44 12.69 -16.47 14.72
N ALA A 45 13.26 -16.33 15.92
CA ALA A 45 13.15 -15.14 16.75
C ALA A 45 13.46 -13.80 16.01
N PRO A 46 14.54 -13.66 15.23
CA PRO A 46 14.79 -12.41 14.51
C PRO A 46 13.77 -12.13 13.41
N THR A 47 13.15 -13.16 12.81
CA THR A 47 12.11 -12.99 11.79
C THR A 47 10.80 -12.45 12.37
N TYR A 48 10.53 -12.72 13.64
CA TYR A 48 9.36 -12.20 14.38
C TYR A 48 9.71 -11.02 15.29
N ALA A 49 10.92 -10.46 15.19
CA ALA A 49 11.27 -9.26 15.93
C ALA A 49 10.35 -8.11 15.48
N PRO A 50 9.78 -7.33 16.42
CA PRO A 50 9.01 -6.15 16.08
C PRO A 50 9.81 -5.23 15.15
N PRO A 51 9.15 -4.44 14.27
CA PRO A 51 9.83 -3.38 13.56
C PRO A 51 10.61 -2.53 14.57
N PRO A 52 11.87 -2.15 14.28
CA PRO A 52 12.63 -1.32 15.20
C PRO A 52 11.85 -0.04 15.46
N ALA A 53 11.28 0.09 16.67
CA ALA A 53 10.60 1.30 17.09
C ALA A 53 11.60 2.45 16.96
N SER A 54 11.27 3.44 16.12
CA SER A 54 12.10 4.61 15.99
C SER A 54 11.98 5.41 17.29
N ALA A 55 13.01 5.30 18.13
CA ALA A 55 13.20 5.98 19.41
C ALA A 55 12.22 5.59 20.54
N THR A 56 12.72 4.74 21.44
CA THR A 56 12.32 4.75 22.86
C THR A 56 12.46 6.18 23.41
N GLY A 57 11.35 6.84 23.76
CA GLY A 57 11.37 8.16 24.41
C GLY A 57 10.38 9.21 23.88
N THR A 58 9.72 8.95 22.74
CA THR A 58 8.74 9.87 22.15
C THR A 58 7.47 9.90 23.02
N GLN A 59 7.21 11.01 23.72
CA GLN A 59 5.96 11.19 24.46
C GLN A 59 4.78 11.33 23.50
N PRO A 60 3.54 10.97 23.91
CA PRO A 60 2.33 11.26 23.15
C PRO A 60 2.18 12.78 22.90
N GLY A 61 2.72 13.26 21.78
CA GLY A 61 2.72 14.69 21.44
C GLY A 61 3.99 15.16 20.72
N ASP A 62 5.12 14.47 20.92
CA ASP A 62 6.38 14.83 20.25
C ASP A 62 6.25 14.67 18.74
N PRO A 63 6.78 15.57 17.91
CA PRO A 63 6.68 15.46 16.46
C PRO A 63 7.43 14.21 15.95
N VAL A 64 6.78 13.41 15.09
CA VAL A 64 7.49 12.34 14.37
C VAL A 64 8.33 12.97 13.27
N ALA A 65 9.62 12.65 13.25
CA ALA A 65 10.49 13.00 12.13
C ALA A 65 10.07 12.20 10.88
N LEU A 66 9.63 12.93 9.84
CA LEU A 66 9.23 12.35 8.56
C LEU A 66 10.45 12.13 7.66
N GLN A 67 10.45 11.02 6.93
CA GLN A 67 11.45 10.70 5.91
C GLN A 67 11.09 11.39 4.57
N PRO A 68 12.06 11.63 3.67
CA PRO A 68 11.76 12.13 2.33
C PRO A 68 10.76 11.23 1.61
N GLY A 69 9.69 11.82 1.06
CA GLY A 69 8.59 11.08 0.42
C GLY A 69 7.36 10.88 1.31
N GLU A 70 7.52 10.87 2.64
CA GLU A 70 6.41 10.77 3.59
C GLU A 70 5.60 12.07 3.63
N ARG A 71 4.27 11.94 3.54
CA ARG A 71 3.30 13.03 3.58
C ARG A 71 2.51 12.99 4.88
N PRO A 72 2.39 14.10 5.63
CA PRO A 72 1.64 14.13 6.88
C PRO A 72 0.14 13.89 6.62
N LEU A 73 -0.52 13.24 7.58
CA LEU A 73 -1.95 12.96 7.58
C LEU A 73 -2.61 13.29 8.92
N GLY A 74 -2.13 12.70 10.02
CA GLY A 74 -2.68 12.91 11.37
C GLY A 74 -4.09 12.36 11.58
N ALA A 75 -4.40 11.18 11.03
CA ALA A 75 -5.67 10.50 11.25
C ALA A 75 -5.62 9.64 12.52
N ARG A 76 -6.60 9.77 13.42
CA ARG A 76 -6.63 9.11 14.73
C ARG A 76 -7.76 8.10 14.82
N PHE A 77 -7.40 6.86 15.14
CA PHE A 77 -8.32 5.75 15.34
C PHE A 77 -8.76 5.71 16.80
N LEU A 78 -10.07 5.63 17.02
CA LEU A 78 -10.71 5.64 18.33
C LEU A 78 -11.00 4.22 18.81
N ALA A 79 -10.97 4.00 20.13
CA ALA A 79 -11.31 2.69 20.70
C ALA A 79 -12.76 2.26 20.41
N ALA A 80 -13.69 3.23 20.45
CA ALA A 80 -15.10 3.05 20.16
C ALA A 80 -15.74 4.39 19.77
N ALA A 81 -16.96 4.36 19.24
CA ALA A 81 -17.68 5.56 18.79
C ALA A 81 -18.25 6.38 19.95
N ASP A 82 -18.66 5.70 21.02
CA ASP A 82 -19.25 6.25 22.24
C ASP A 82 -18.21 6.75 23.26
N ALA A 83 -16.97 6.26 23.17
CA ALA A 83 -15.83 6.72 23.95
C ALA A 83 -14.68 7.16 23.02
N PRO A 84 -14.59 8.46 22.66
CA PRO A 84 -13.68 8.96 21.63
C PRO A 84 -12.25 9.11 22.14
N VAL A 85 -11.69 8.02 22.65
CA VAL A 85 -10.32 7.95 23.13
C VAL A 85 -9.45 7.41 21.99
N PRO A 86 -8.52 8.20 21.44
CA PRO A 86 -7.67 7.75 20.36
C PRO A 86 -6.63 6.73 20.88
N VAL A 87 -6.52 5.61 20.15
CA VAL A 87 -5.62 4.48 20.48
C VAL A 87 -4.41 4.40 19.56
N ALA A 88 -4.56 4.84 18.31
CA ALA A 88 -3.50 4.88 17.32
C ALA A 88 -3.66 6.10 16.40
N GLU A 89 -2.55 6.61 15.90
CA GLU A 89 -2.50 7.72 14.96
C GLU A 89 -1.72 7.29 13.72
N LEU A 90 -2.34 7.43 12.55
CA LEU A 90 -1.67 7.37 11.27
C LEU A 90 -1.10 8.76 10.98
N VAL A 91 0.17 8.92 11.36
CA VAL A 91 0.87 10.21 11.35
C VAL A 91 1.13 10.68 9.92
N ALA A 92 1.60 9.77 9.08
CA ALA A 92 1.99 10.05 7.70
C ALA A 92 1.87 8.81 6.82
N TYR A 93 1.99 9.01 5.52
CA TYR A 93 2.00 7.95 4.53
C TYR A 93 2.92 8.27 3.36
N GLU A 94 3.34 7.24 2.63
CA GLU A 94 4.03 7.38 1.34
C GLU A 94 3.41 6.40 0.34
N LEU A 95 3.26 6.84 -0.91
CA LEU A 95 2.75 6.02 -2.01
C LEU A 95 3.82 5.90 -3.08
N TRP A 96 4.12 4.69 -3.52
CA TRP A 96 5.18 4.46 -4.50
C TRP A 96 4.98 3.16 -5.30
N PRO A 97 5.19 3.18 -6.63
CA PRO A 97 5.29 4.38 -7.46
C PRO A 97 3.95 5.12 -7.51
N GLU A 98 3.95 6.44 -7.74
CA GLU A 98 2.69 7.21 -7.83
C GLU A 98 1.82 6.80 -9.03
N THR A 99 2.41 6.15 -10.04
CA THR A 99 1.70 5.59 -11.19
C THR A 99 1.85 4.07 -11.21
N VAL A 100 0.73 3.36 -11.22
CA VAL A 100 0.66 1.88 -11.28
C VAL A 100 -0.21 1.44 -12.45
N ARG A 101 -0.02 0.22 -12.95
CA ARG A 101 -0.84 -0.42 -13.99
C ARG A 101 -1.65 -1.59 -13.41
N PRO A 102 -2.74 -2.00 -14.08
CA PRO A 102 -3.46 -3.23 -13.75
C PRO A 102 -2.51 -4.43 -13.64
N GLY A 103 -2.66 -5.22 -12.56
CA GLY A 103 -1.79 -6.36 -12.26
C GLY A 103 -0.44 -6.03 -11.60
N GLN A 104 -0.09 -4.74 -11.44
CA GLN A 104 1.02 -4.32 -10.58
C GLN A 104 0.53 -4.10 -9.14
N ALA A 105 1.45 -3.79 -8.23
CA ALA A 105 1.12 -3.43 -6.85
C ALA A 105 1.57 -2.00 -6.54
N LEU A 106 0.74 -1.27 -5.79
CA LEU A 106 1.10 -0.01 -5.18
C LEU A 106 1.74 -0.27 -3.81
N GLY A 107 2.95 0.24 -3.59
CA GLY A 107 3.58 0.31 -2.28
C GLY A 107 2.93 1.43 -1.46
N VAL A 108 2.40 1.07 -0.30
CA VAL A 108 1.79 2.00 0.66
C VAL A 108 2.57 1.88 1.96
N THR A 109 3.37 2.89 2.28
CA THR A 109 4.03 3.01 3.59
C THR A 109 3.10 3.76 4.53
N LEU A 110 2.82 3.21 5.70
CA LEU A 110 2.02 3.83 6.76
C LEU A 110 2.92 4.09 7.97
N VAL A 111 2.93 5.34 8.45
CA VAL A 111 3.68 5.75 9.64
C VAL A 111 2.73 5.82 10.83
N TRP A 112 2.85 4.85 11.73
CA TRP A 112 1.98 4.71 12.89
C TRP A 112 2.63 5.29 14.14
N ARG A 113 1.80 5.91 14.98
CA ARG A 113 2.10 6.20 16.38
C ARG A 113 1.06 5.52 17.25
N VAL A 114 1.54 4.77 18.23
CA VAL A 114 0.69 4.10 19.22
C VAL A 114 0.41 5.08 20.36
N LEU A 115 -0.87 5.36 20.63
CA LEU A 115 -1.27 6.30 21.67
C LEU A 115 -1.66 5.56 22.95
N ARG A 116 -2.28 4.38 22.83
CA ARG A 116 -2.75 3.55 23.94
C ARG A 116 -2.68 2.07 23.58
N PRO A 117 -2.72 1.16 24.59
CA PRO A 117 -2.82 -0.27 24.32
C PRO A 117 -4.12 -0.60 23.56
N LEU A 118 -4.04 -1.49 22.59
CA LEU A 118 -5.20 -2.02 21.87
C LEU A 118 -5.65 -3.34 22.51
N ALA A 119 -6.94 -3.48 22.77
CA ALA A 119 -7.50 -4.64 23.50
C ALA A 119 -7.60 -5.92 22.65
N ALA A 120 -7.53 -5.79 21.33
CA ALA A 120 -7.66 -6.87 20.37
C ALA A 120 -6.59 -6.78 19.27
N ASN A 121 -6.44 -7.88 18.53
CA ASN A 121 -5.63 -7.93 17.33
C ASN A 121 -6.45 -7.44 16.14
N TYR A 122 -6.21 -6.19 15.73
CA TYR A 122 -6.88 -5.56 14.61
C TYR A 122 -6.15 -5.90 13.31
N THR A 123 -6.93 -6.21 12.29
CA THR A 123 -6.52 -6.27 10.90
C THR A 123 -6.44 -4.85 10.34
N ILE A 124 -5.36 -4.55 9.62
CA ILE A 124 -5.22 -3.33 8.84
C ILE A 124 -5.69 -3.63 7.42
N GLY A 125 -6.81 -3.03 7.03
CA GLY A 125 -7.31 -3.04 5.66
C GLY A 125 -6.77 -1.85 4.88
N VAL A 126 -5.97 -2.10 3.86
CA VAL A 126 -5.46 -1.09 2.92
C VAL A 126 -6.10 -1.32 1.57
N HIS A 127 -6.99 -0.42 1.17
CA HIS A 127 -7.78 -0.51 -0.06
C HIS A 127 -7.40 0.61 -1.01
N LEU A 128 -7.33 0.28 -2.30
CA LEU A 128 -7.23 1.24 -3.38
C LEU A 128 -8.64 1.52 -3.89
N LEU A 129 -9.00 2.78 -3.98
CA LEU A 129 -10.30 3.24 -4.47
C LEU A 129 -10.13 4.03 -5.76
N ASP A 130 -11.05 3.87 -6.70
CA ASP A 130 -11.13 4.66 -7.92
C ASP A 130 -11.81 6.02 -7.68
N ALA A 131 -12.01 6.81 -8.75
CA ALA A 131 -12.66 8.12 -8.68
C ALA A 131 -14.14 8.04 -8.25
N ASN A 132 -14.80 6.89 -8.44
CA ASN A 132 -16.17 6.61 -8.03
C ASN A 132 -16.24 5.96 -6.64
N MET A 133 -15.12 5.93 -5.90
CA MET A 133 -15.00 5.27 -4.60
C MET A 133 -15.20 3.75 -4.64
N VAL A 134 -15.05 3.14 -5.82
CA VAL A 134 -15.11 1.69 -6.02
C VAL A 134 -13.73 1.10 -5.74
N LYS A 135 -13.71 -0.05 -5.05
CA LYS A 135 -12.49 -0.75 -4.67
C LYS A 135 -11.85 -1.42 -5.89
N VAL A 136 -10.58 -1.06 -6.15
CA VAL A 136 -9.78 -1.51 -7.31
C VAL A 136 -8.57 -2.37 -6.91
N GLY A 137 -8.34 -2.52 -5.62
CA GLY A 137 -7.26 -3.32 -5.05
C GLY A 137 -7.37 -3.34 -3.53
N GLU A 138 -6.91 -4.41 -2.89
CA GLU A 138 -6.92 -4.49 -1.43
C GLU A 138 -5.89 -5.46 -0.87
N VAL A 139 -5.51 -5.20 0.38
CA VAL A 139 -4.91 -6.16 1.29
C VAL A 139 -5.52 -5.98 2.67
N ASN A 140 -5.80 -7.09 3.34
CA ASN A 140 -6.26 -7.13 4.73
C ASN A 140 -5.30 -8.05 5.48
N VAL A 141 -4.44 -7.46 6.31
CA VAL A 141 -3.36 -8.21 7.00
C VAL A 141 -3.18 -7.67 8.41
N TYR A 142 -2.71 -8.53 9.33
CA TYR A 142 -2.18 -8.03 10.59
C TYR A 142 -0.92 -7.19 10.35
N PRO A 143 -0.65 -6.20 11.20
CA PRO A 143 0.52 -5.34 11.05
C PRO A 143 1.85 -6.13 11.08
N GLY A 144 2.90 -5.54 10.51
CA GLY A 144 4.19 -6.21 10.36
C GLY A 144 4.10 -7.45 9.49
N ARG A 145 3.22 -7.43 8.46
CA ARG A 145 2.94 -8.56 7.55
C ARG A 145 2.52 -9.85 8.26
N GLY A 146 1.81 -9.74 9.38
CA GLY A 146 1.40 -10.89 10.20
C GLY A 146 2.20 -11.08 11.49
N ALA A 147 3.36 -10.45 11.62
CA ALA A 147 4.28 -10.70 12.73
C ALA A 147 4.15 -9.72 13.90
N TYR A 148 3.42 -8.60 13.73
CA TYR A 148 3.34 -7.55 14.74
C TYR A 148 1.89 -7.19 15.08
N ALA A 149 1.24 -8.11 15.78
CA ALA A 149 -0.14 -7.97 16.20
C ALA A 149 -0.35 -6.69 17.06
N THR A 150 -1.50 -6.04 16.93
CA THR A 150 -1.76 -4.74 17.57
C THR A 150 -1.78 -4.77 19.09
N THR A 151 -1.99 -5.94 19.71
CA THR A 151 -1.86 -6.10 21.17
C THR A 151 -0.41 -6.00 21.66
N LEU A 152 0.57 -6.16 20.76
CA LEU A 152 2.00 -5.99 21.07
C LEU A 152 2.45 -4.52 21.02
N TRP A 153 1.62 -3.63 20.47
CA TRP A 153 1.92 -2.22 20.32
C TRP A 153 2.02 -1.53 21.68
N ARG A 154 3.13 -0.83 21.92
CA ARG A 154 3.35 -0.13 23.18
C ARG A 154 3.07 1.36 23.00
N PRO A 155 2.35 2.02 23.92
CA PRO A 155 2.15 3.46 23.87
C PRO A 155 3.48 4.22 23.71
N GLY A 156 3.52 5.16 22.76
CA GLY A 156 4.74 5.89 22.39
C GLY A 156 5.53 5.28 21.24
N ASP A 157 5.26 4.02 20.85
CA ASP A 157 5.91 3.42 19.70
C ASP A 157 5.58 4.19 18.41
N VAL A 158 6.61 4.45 17.62
CA VAL A 158 6.49 4.95 16.25
C VAL A 158 7.18 3.98 15.31
N PHE A 159 6.44 3.48 14.34
CA PHE A 159 6.96 2.52 13.37
C PHE A 159 6.35 2.75 11.98
N ARG A 160 7.06 2.24 10.97
CA ARG A 160 6.66 2.27 9.57
C ARG A 160 6.32 0.86 9.14
N ASP A 161 5.18 0.70 8.48
CA ASP A 161 4.75 -0.58 7.92
C ASP A 161 4.45 -0.41 6.43
N ILE A 162 4.80 -1.42 5.63
CA ILE A 162 4.76 -1.35 4.16
C ILE A 162 3.78 -2.40 3.64
N TYR A 163 2.80 -1.94 2.87
CA TYR A 163 1.77 -2.76 2.26
C TYR A 163 1.90 -2.73 0.74
N TRP A 164 1.96 -3.91 0.14
CA TRP A 164 1.96 -4.08 -1.31
C TRP A 164 0.55 -4.41 -1.78
N VAL A 165 -0.16 -3.40 -2.29
CA VAL A 165 -1.58 -3.54 -2.62
C VAL A 165 -1.73 -3.86 -4.10
N PRO A 166 -2.14 -5.08 -4.49
CA PRO A 166 -2.28 -5.45 -5.89
C PRO A 166 -3.47 -4.71 -6.51
N VAL A 167 -3.26 -4.21 -7.72
CA VAL A 167 -4.32 -3.59 -8.54
C VAL A 167 -4.97 -4.68 -9.40
N GLN A 168 -6.30 -4.72 -9.41
CA GLN A 168 -7.09 -5.63 -10.22
C GLN A 168 -6.75 -5.50 -11.71
N ARG A 169 -6.79 -6.61 -12.46
CA ARG A 169 -6.36 -6.65 -13.87
C ARG A 169 -7.44 -6.16 -14.82
N GLU A 170 -8.69 -6.20 -14.38
CA GLU A 170 -9.89 -5.97 -15.17
C GLU A 170 -10.15 -4.46 -15.40
N ILE A 171 -9.34 -3.59 -14.80
CA ILE A 171 -9.51 -2.15 -14.90
C ILE A 171 -8.87 -1.64 -16.19
N ALA A 172 -9.71 -1.33 -17.17
CA ALA A 172 -9.26 -0.89 -18.49
C ALA A 172 -8.95 0.63 -18.55
N GLN A 173 -9.57 1.44 -17.70
CA GLN A 173 -9.53 2.90 -17.82
C GLN A 173 -8.45 3.54 -16.94
N PRO A 174 -7.80 4.61 -17.41
CA PRO A 174 -6.94 5.42 -16.55
C PRO A 174 -7.76 6.11 -15.45
N VAL A 175 -7.34 5.99 -14.19
CA VAL A 175 -8.09 6.59 -13.07
C VAL A 175 -7.14 7.26 -12.08
N LEU A 176 -7.54 8.40 -11.53
CA LEU A 176 -6.93 8.98 -10.34
C LEU A 176 -7.63 8.42 -9.10
N GLY A 177 -6.97 7.51 -8.40
CA GLY A 177 -7.52 6.82 -7.23
C GLY A 177 -7.05 7.42 -5.90
N ARG A 178 -7.61 6.91 -4.79
CA ARG A 178 -7.26 7.25 -3.41
C ARG A 178 -7.01 5.99 -2.58
N VAL A 179 -6.26 6.12 -1.50
CA VAL A 179 -6.04 5.03 -0.54
C VAL A 179 -7.03 5.16 0.60
N LYS A 180 -7.61 4.02 1.02
CA LYS A 180 -8.44 3.88 2.21
C LYS A 180 -7.74 2.95 3.20
N VAL A 181 -7.60 3.38 4.44
CA VAL A 181 -7.05 2.57 5.55
C VAL A 181 -8.08 2.45 6.66
N ALA A 182 -8.33 1.22 7.12
CA ALA A 182 -9.20 0.95 8.25
C ALA A 182 -8.58 -0.09 9.20
N LEU A 183 -8.91 0.00 10.50
CA LEU A 183 -8.62 -1.02 11.50
C LEU A 183 -9.93 -1.71 11.87
N PHE A 184 -9.96 -3.04 11.84
CA PHE A 184 -11.15 -3.82 12.21
C PHE A 184 -10.75 -5.17 12.78
N VAL A 185 -11.65 -5.82 13.51
CA VAL A 185 -11.44 -7.19 13.99
C VAL A 185 -12.04 -8.17 12.97
N ASP A 186 -11.21 -9.02 12.39
CA ASP A 186 -11.67 -10.04 11.44
C ASP A 186 -12.43 -11.17 12.15
N ALA A 187 -13.51 -11.66 11.55
CA ALA A 187 -14.36 -12.73 12.08
C ALA A 187 -13.64 -14.07 12.28
N THR A 188 -12.49 -14.25 11.62
CA THR A 188 -11.65 -15.45 11.77
C THR A 188 -10.77 -15.43 13.02
N ALA A 189 -10.63 -14.27 13.68
CA ALA A 189 -9.94 -14.19 14.96
C ALA A 189 -10.79 -14.82 16.06
N GLN A 190 -10.16 -15.44 17.06
CA GLN A 190 -10.79 -15.84 18.33
C GLN A 190 -11.20 -14.58 19.15
N ALA A 191 -12.00 -13.72 18.56
CA ALA A 191 -12.42 -12.44 19.10
C ALA A 191 -13.84 -12.53 19.65
N ASP A 192 -14.16 -11.62 20.57
CA ASP A 192 -15.52 -11.42 21.04
C ASP A 192 -16.45 -11.17 19.84
N PRO A 193 -17.52 -11.97 19.65
CA PRO A 193 -18.49 -11.77 18.57
C PRO A 193 -19.07 -10.36 18.51
N ALA A 194 -19.08 -9.62 19.63
CA ALA A 194 -19.56 -8.24 19.68
C ALA A 194 -18.66 -7.26 18.92
N VAL A 195 -17.37 -7.57 18.72
CA VAL A 195 -16.36 -6.66 18.14
C VAL A 195 -16.00 -7.06 16.70
N VAL A 196 -16.31 -8.29 16.30
CA VAL A 196 -16.07 -8.82 14.95
C VAL A 196 -16.77 -7.98 13.88
N GLY A 197 -16.03 -7.63 12.83
CA GLY A 197 -16.54 -6.87 11.68
C GLY A 197 -16.74 -5.37 11.94
N GLN A 198 -16.52 -4.90 13.17
CA GLN A 198 -16.57 -3.47 13.47
C GLN A 198 -15.26 -2.78 13.10
N HIS A 199 -15.39 -1.68 12.37
CA HIS A 199 -14.29 -0.79 12.04
C HIS A 199 -14.11 0.25 13.15
N LEU A 200 -12.85 0.54 13.49
CA LEU A 200 -12.55 1.62 14.43
C LEU A 200 -12.92 2.98 13.82
N PRO A 201 -13.66 3.83 14.55
CA PRO A 201 -13.93 5.19 14.13
C PRO A 201 -12.64 6.00 13.97
N VAL A 202 -12.65 6.94 13.04
CA VAL A 202 -11.50 7.77 12.69
C VAL A 202 -11.85 9.24 12.85
N THR A 203 -10.92 10.02 13.37
CA THR A 203 -10.98 11.48 13.46
C THR A 203 -9.73 12.11 12.86
N ASP A 204 -9.80 13.39 12.52
CA ASP A 204 -8.62 14.18 12.19
C ASP A 204 -7.86 14.61 13.46
N ALA A 205 -6.72 15.29 13.29
CA ALA A 205 -5.91 15.78 14.40
C ALA A 205 -6.64 16.79 15.32
N ARG A 206 -7.73 17.41 14.85
CA ARG A 206 -8.58 18.35 15.59
C ARG A 206 -9.79 17.67 16.25
N GLY A 207 -9.96 16.36 16.03
CA GLY A 207 -11.09 15.58 16.55
C GLY A 207 -12.33 15.58 15.67
N ALA A 208 -12.29 16.15 14.46
CA ALA A 208 -13.40 16.08 13.54
C ALA A 208 -13.56 14.65 12.98
N PRO A 209 -14.78 14.09 12.92
CA PRO A 209 -14.99 12.71 12.45
C PRO A 209 -14.67 12.56 10.96
N LEU A 210 -13.96 11.49 10.62
CA LEU A 210 -13.62 11.06 9.25
C LEU A 210 -14.38 9.78 8.83
N GLY A 211 -15.19 9.21 9.72
CA GLY A 211 -15.95 7.96 9.49
C GLY A 211 -15.23 6.76 10.07
N GLU A 212 -15.34 5.61 9.41
CA GLU A 212 -14.76 4.31 9.86
C GLU A 212 -13.45 3.96 9.16
N ALA A 213 -12.89 4.89 8.38
CA ALA A 213 -11.64 4.73 7.66
C ALA A 213 -11.01 6.08 7.34
N ALA A 214 -9.69 6.11 7.24
CA ALA A 214 -8.96 7.25 6.70
C ALA A 214 -8.86 7.12 5.18
N ILE A 215 -9.37 8.11 4.41
CA ILE A 215 -9.26 8.15 2.94
C ILE A 215 -8.35 9.30 2.53
N PHE A 216 -7.19 8.99 1.97
CA PHE A 216 -6.11 9.94 1.72
C PHE A 216 -5.27 9.56 0.50
N GLY A 217 -4.32 10.41 0.15
CA GLY A 217 -3.41 10.17 -0.95
C GLY A 217 -4.09 10.18 -2.32
N ARG A 218 -3.25 10.21 -3.36
CA ARG A 218 -3.67 10.06 -4.75
C ARG A 218 -2.65 9.19 -5.47
N PHE A 219 -3.12 8.25 -6.26
CA PHE A 219 -2.28 7.45 -7.16
C PHE A 219 -2.90 7.45 -8.55
N LYS A 220 -2.07 7.35 -9.59
CA LYS A 220 -2.49 7.27 -10.99
C LYS A 220 -2.54 5.79 -11.37
N LEU A 221 -3.70 5.31 -11.76
CA LEU A 221 -3.85 4.05 -12.46
C LEU A 221 -3.72 4.32 -13.96
N ALA A 222 -2.62 3.88 -14.55
CA ALA A 222 -2.41 3.94 -15.99
C ALA A 222 -3.20 2.81 -16.69
N PRO A 223 -3.58 2.99 -17.96
CA PRO A 223 -4.30 1.95 -18.68
C PRO A 223 -3.43 0.70 -18.85
N ALA A 224 -4.08 -0.48 -18.88
CA ALA A 224 -3.42 -1.77 -19.06
C ALA A 224 -2.52 -1.77 -20.29
N GLN A 225 -3.03 -1.21 -21.39
CA GLN A 225 -2.29 -1.05 -22.63
C GLN A 225 -2.21 0.45 -22.95
N PRO A 226 -1.03 0.98 -23.33
CA PRO A 226 -0.95 2.34 -23.84
C PRO A 226 -1.94 2.49 -25.01
N PRO A 227 -2.72 3.57 -25.07
CA PRO A 227 -3.61 3.79 -26.20
C PRO A 227 -2.79 3.77 -27.49
N ALA A 228 -3.25 3.00 -28.48
CA ALA A 228 -2.68 3.04 -29.82
C ALA A 228 -2.90 4.46 -30.34
N HIS A 229 -1.82 5.23 -30.45
CA HIS A 229 -1.89 6.54 -31.07
C HIS A 229 -1.94 6.29 -32.58
N PRO A 230 -2.99 6.74 -33.30
CA PRO A 230 -2.88 6.84 -34.75
C PRO A 230 -1.66 7.71 -35.09
N PRO A 231 -1.04 7.50 -36.27
CA PRO A 231 0.08 8.34 -36.72
C PRO A 231 -0.26 9.81 -36.52
N ALA A 232 0.65 10.59 -35.95
CA ALA A 232 0.44 12.00 -35.71
C ALA A 232 0.21 12.72 -37.05
N GLU A 233 -1.04 12.98 -37.38
CA GLU A 233 -1.36 13.85 -38.51
C GLU A 233 -0.99 15.29 -38.15
N PRO A 234 -0.29 16.02 -39.03
CA PRO A 234 -0.01 17.44 -38.79
C PRO A 234 -1.33 18.20 -38.71
N VAL A 235 -1.70 18.65 -37.50
CA VAL A 235 -2.88 19.51 -37.34
C VAL A 235 -2.50 20.92 -37.80
N ALA A 236 -2.90 21.27 -39.03
CA ALA A 236 -2.65 22.56 -39.64
C ALA A 236 -3.62 23.64 -39.11
N GLY A 237 -3.16 24.89 -39.07
CA GLY A 237 -3.94 26.06 -38.63
C GLY A 237 -3.45 26.70 -37.32
N PRO A 238 -4.04 27.85 -36.95
CA PRO A 238 -3.61 28.61 -35.75
C PRO A 238 -3.89 27.87 -34.43
N GLY A 239 -4.79 26.88 -34.44
CA GLY A 239 -5.30 26.24 -33.23
C GLY A 239 -6.30 27.13 -32.49
N LEU A 240 -6.94 26.57 -31.47
CA LEU A 240 -7.87 27.27 -30.59
C LEU A 240 -7.14 27.95 -29.42
N ALA A 241 -6.11 27.31 -28.87
CA ALA A 241 -5.34 27.83 -27.74
C ALA A 241 -3.96 27.18 -27.64
N THR A 242 -3.04 27.83 -26.93
CA THR A 242 -1.75 27.28 -26.52
C THR A 242 -1.61 27.33 -25.00
N VAL A 243 -1.08 26.25 -24.41
CA VAL A 243 -0.79 26.16 -22.98
C VAL A 243 0.74 26.18 -22.84
N GLY A 244 1.25 27.35 -22.47
CA GLY A 244 2.67 27.66 -22.61
C GLY A 244 3.14 27.50 -24.06
N ASP A 245 4.39 27.09 -24.24
CA ASP A 245 5.00 26.90 -25.56
C ASP A 245 5.02 25.43 -26.00
N THR A 246 4.47 24.51 -25.20
CA THR A 246 4.64 23.06 -25.39
C THR A 246 3.39 22.33 -25.85
N ILE A 247 2.20 22.89 -25.61
CA ILE A 247 0.92 22.21 -25.89
C ILE A 247 0.02 23.17 -26.66
N ARG A 248 -0.56 22.70 -27.77
CA ARG A 248 -1.58 23.43 -28.53
C ARG A 248 -2.88 22.64 -28.55
N LEU A 249 -3.98 23.28 -28.16
CA LEU A 249 -5.32 22.79 -28.48
C LEU A 249 -5.62 23.21 -29.91
N ALA A 250 -5.62 22.27 -30.83
CA ALA A 250 -5.73 22.55 -32.26
C ALA A 250 -7.19 22.63 -32.73
N ALA A 251 -8.06 21.78 -32.20
CA ALA A 251 -9.49 21.80 -32.50
C ALA A 251 -10.31 21.28 -31.30
N ALA A 252 -11.56 21.68 -31.25
CA ALA A 252 -12.56 21.16 -30.33
C ALA A 252 -13.85 21.00 -31.14
N THR A 253 -14.30 19.75 -31.31
CA THR A 253 -15.57 19.44 -31.94
C THR A 253 -16.49 18.81 -30.91
N TRP A 254 -17.79 18.97 -31.09
CA TRP A 254 -18.77 18.31 -30.27
C TRP A 254 -19.87 17.75 -31.16
N GLN A 255 -20.41 16.61 -30.76
CA GLN A 255 -21.52 15.96 -31.44
C GLN A 255 -22.50 15.45 -30.39
N ALA A 256 -23.78 15.75 -30.60
CA ALA A 256 -24.88 15.26 -29.80
C ALA A 256 -25.81 14.43 -30.69
N ASP A 257 -26.40 13.39 -30.11
CA ASP A 257 -27.38 12.54 -30.82
C ASP A 257 -28.66 13.32 -31.15
N GLN A 258 -28.95 14.37 -30.40
CA GLN A 258 -30.10 15.26 -30.59
C GLN A 258 -29.69 16.72 -30.44
N THR A 259 -30.28 17.58 -31.27
CA THR A 259 -30.14 19.04 -31.18
C THR A 259 -31.56 19.65 -31.17
N PRO A 260 -31.97 20.37 -30.11
CA PRO A 260 -31.20 20.83 -28.95
C PRO A 260 -30.78 19.70 -27.99
N VAL A 261 -29.66 19.87 -27.29
CA VAL A 261 -29.21 18.94 -26.24
C VAL A 261 -30.15 19.10 -25.04
N LEU A 262 -30.80 18.01 -24.63
CA LEU A 262 -31.70 18.02 -23.48
C LEU A 262 -30.93 17.76 -22.19
N ALA A 263 -31.49 18.22 -21.07
CA ALA A 263 -30.95 17.91 -19.75
C ALA A 263 -30.94 16.38 -19.54
N GLY A 264 -29.78 15.84 -19.15
CA GLY A 264 -29.56 14.40 -18.99
C GLY A 264 -29.12 13.67 -20.26
N SER A 265 -29.05 14.35 -21.41
CA SER A 265 -28.46 13.79 -22.62
C SER A 265 -26.93 13.72 -22.52
N VAL A 266 -26.36 12.68 -23.13
CA VAL A 266 -24.92 12.54 -23.30
C VAL A 266 -24.53 13.12 -24.66
N PHE A 267 -23.45 13.87 -24.72
CA PHE A 267 -22.83 14.31 -25.96
C PHE A 267 -21.32 14.09 -25.87
N THR A 268 -20.67 13.97 -27.01
CA THR A 268 -19.23 13.70 -27.09
C THR A 268 -18.51 14.98 -27.46
N VAL A 269 -17.50 15.35 -26.66
CA VAL A 269 -16.54 16.42 -26.99
C VAL A 269 -15.23 15.77 -27.41
N THR A 270 -14.77 16.07 -28.62
CA THR A 270 -13.48 15.64 -29.13
C THR A 270 -12.52 16.82 -29.13
N LEU A 271 -11.46 16.72 -28.34
CA LEU A 271 -10.38 17.71 -28.29
C LEU A 271 -9.16 17.18 -29.04
N THR A 272 -8.71 17.92 -30.06
CA THR A 272 -7.52 17.58 -30.83
C THR A 272 -6.34 18.39 -30.32
N TRP A 273 -5.31 17.71 -29.83
CA TRP A 273 -4.12 18.33 -29.25
C TRP A 273 -2.91 18.12 -30.14
N ALA A 274 -2.01 19.11 -30.15
CA ALA A 274 -0.70 19.01 -30.78
C ALA A 274 0.39 19.29 -29.74
N ALA A 275 1.36 18.38 -29.62
CA ALA A 275 2.55 18.58 -28.82
C ALA A 275 3.54 19.44 -29.63
N LEU A 276 3.78 20.67 -29.17
CA LEU A 276 4.78 21.58 -29.73
C LEU A 276 6.17 21.34 -29.11
N GLY A 277 6.20 20.73 -27.92
CA GLY A 277 7.41 20.35 -27.20
C GLY A 277 7.08 19.39 -26.04
N ARG A 278 8.09 19.04 -25.24
CA ARG A 278 7.89 18.24 -24.04
C ARG A 278 7.44 19.14 -22.89
N PRO A 279 6.25 18.93 -22.31
CA PRO A 279 5.81 19.72 -21.17
C PRO A 279 6.73 19.50 -19.95
N PRO A 280 6.96 20.52 -19.11
CA PRO A 280 7.85 20.40 -17.94
C PRO A 280 7.25 19.56 -16.80
N ALA A 281 5.93 19.32 -16.82
CA ALA A 281 5.20 18.56 -15.83
C ALA A 281 3.98 17.86 -16.48
N ASP A 282 3.35 16.96 -15.72
CA ASP A 282 2.08 16.37 -16.11
C ASP A 282 0.93 17.38 -15.89
N TYR A 283 0.13 17.62 -16.92
CA TYR A 283 -1.04 18.52 -16.86
C TYR A 283 -2.34 17.73 -16.74
N GLN A 284 -3.34 18.31 -16.08
CA GLN A 284 -4.71 17.81 -16.05
C GLN A 284 -5.61 18.71 -16.88
N VAL A 285 -6.48 18.11 -17.69
CA VAL A 285 -7.48 18.81 -18.49
C VAL A 285 -8.83 18.70 -17.78
N PHE A 286 -9.50 19.83 -17.62
CA PHE A 286 -10.87 19.92 -17.12
C PHE A 286 -11.76 20.49 -18.22
N VAL A 287 -12.97 19.97 -18.36
CA VAL A 287 -13.99 20.48 -19.28
C VAL A 287 -15.15 20.98 -18.44
N HIS A 288 -15.47 22.26 -18.59
CA HIS A 288 -16.61 22.89 -17.92
C HIS A 288 -17.70 23.17 -18.96
N LEU A 289 -18.96 23.02 -18.54
CA LEU A 289 -20.14 23.34 -19.34
C LEU A 289 -20.86 24.46 -18.59
N ASP A 290 -20.92 25.64 -19.21
CA ASP A 290 -21.55 26.85 -18.67
C ASP A 290 -22.91 27.13 -19.32
#